data_AF-A0A4R8W680-F1
#
_entry.id   AF-A0A4R8W680-F1
#
_cell.length_a   1.000
_cell.length_b   1.000
_cell.length_c   1.000
_cell.angle_alpha   90.00
_cell.angle_beta   90.00
_cell.angle_gamma   90.00
#
_symmetry.space_group_name_H-M   'P 1'
#
loop_
_entity.id
_entity.type
_entity.pdbx_description
1 polymer ?
#
loop_
_entity_poly.entity_id
_entity_poly.type
_entity_poly.pdbx_seq_one_letter_code
_entity_poly.pdbx_strand_id
1 'polypeptide(L)'
;MDRKYRVSTGGVGQPDSGLDDESAQESRDLEATLKHGFRKRRLLLTATAGLIVVTGLLVHFSTTGIVGDFVGDALYAVLVYLVLSVVFVRRPSWQVAVAAILLCAALEVFQLTGLPTSLTELFAPFRYLLGTTFNALDLVAYAVGVLAATGVSTWRQPD
;
A
#
# COMPACT_ATOMS: atom_id res chain seq x y z
N MET A 1 -11.42 75.00 8.75
CA MET A 1 -11.27 73.76 7.97
C MET A 1 -11.20 72.61 8.94
N ASP A 2 -12.23 71.77 8.88
CA ASP A 2 -12.72 70.87 9.92
C ASP A 2 -12.18 69.45 9.66
N ARG A 3 -11.41 68.88 10.59
CA ARG A 3 -11.12 67.44 10.58
C ARG A 3 -11.08 66.93 12.02
N LYS A 4 -12.25 66.44 12.43
CA LYS A 4 -12.62 65.83 13.70
C LYS A 4 -11.58 64.80 14.19
N TYR A 5 -11.02 65.04 15.36
CA TYR A 5 -10.46 63.99 16.21
C TYR A 5 -11.62 63.20 16.82
N ARG A 6 -11.98 62.06 16.21
CA ARG A 6 -12.90 61.11 16.83
C ARG A 6 -12.10 60.30 17.85
N VAL A 7 -12.23 60.69 19.11
CA VAL A 7 -11.89 59.84 20.26
C VAL A 7 -12.80 58.62 20.20
N SER A 8 -12.23 57.45 19.96
CA SER A 8 -12.92 56.17 20.04
C SER A 8 -12.69 55.58 21.43
N THR A 9 -13.54 55.96 22.38
CA THR A 9 -13.67 55.31 23.68
C THR A 9 -14.58 54.10 23.55
N GLY A 10 -14.14 52.95 24.07
CA GLY A 10 -15.03 51.88 24.51
C GLY A 10 -15.13 50.68 23.56
N GLY A 11 -14.10 49.82 23.61
CA GLY A 11 -14.23 48.40 23.33
C GLY A 11 -13.52 47.67 24.45
N VAL A 12 -14.27 47.30 25.49
CA VAL A 12 -13.85 46.28 26.46
C VAL A 12 -13.30 45.11 25.67
N GLY A 13 -12.11 44.63 26.02
CA GLY A 13 -11.42 43.54 25.33
C GLY A 13 -12.37 42.37 25.10
N GLN A 14 -12.89 42.29 23.88
CA GLN A 14 -13.36 41.05 23.34
C GLN A 14 -12.06 40.28 23.04
N PRO A 15 -11.79 39.16 23.72
CA PRO A 15 -10.67 38.32 23.32
C PRO A 15 -10.84 38.03 21.83
N ASP A 16 -9.73 38.02 21.13
CA ASP A 16 -9.58 37.92 19.69
C ASP A 16 -10.20 36.63 19.11
N SER A 17 -11.54 36.56 19.13
CA SER A 17 -12.30 35.38 18.77
C SER A 17 -12.16 35.04 17.27
N GLY A 18 -11.74 36.01 16.46
CA GLY A 18 -11.48 35.82 15.03
C GLY A 18 -10.21 35.01 14.75
N LEU A 19 -9.13 35.25 15.50
CA LEU A 19 -7.90 34.45 15.36
C LEU A 19 -8.10 33.01 15.86
N ASP A 20 -8.91 32.83 16.90
CA ASP A 20 -9.27 31.52 17.43
C ASP A 20 -10.13 30.74 16.41
N ASP A 21 -11.06 31.41 15.74
CA ASP A 21 -11.93 30.80 14.72
C ASP A 21 -11.18 30.51 13.40
N GLU A 22 -10.29 31.40 12.94
CA GLU A 22 -9.45 31.18 11.74
C GLU A 22 -8.45 30.04 11.95
N SER A 23 -7.76 29.99 13.09
CA SER A 23 -6.79 28.91 13.39
C SER A 23 -7.45 27.54 13.57
N ALA A 24 -8.65 27.51 14.16
CA ALA A 24 -9.46 26.31 14.26
C ALA A 24 -9.97 25.85 12.88
N GLN A 25 -10.29 26.78 11.98
CA GLN A 25 -10.71 26.47 10.62
C GLN A 25 -9.56 25.93 9.78
N GLU A 26 -8.39 26.55 9.83
CA GLU A 26 -7.18 26.11 9.11
C GLU A 26 -6.74 24.71 9.55
N SER A 27 -6.81 24.43 10.86
CA SER A 27 -6.52 23.10 11.42
C SER A 27 -7.50 22.03 10.89
N ARG A 28 -8.80 22.36 10.81
CA ARG A 28 -9.84 21.45 10.27
C ARG A 28 -9.66 21.21 8.77
N ASP A 29 -9.34 22.25 8.01
CA ASP A 29 -9.12 22.16 6.56
C ASP A 29 -7.86 21.37 6.22
N LEU A 30 -6.78 21.55 7.01
CA LEU A 30 -5.58 20.72 6.93
C LEU A 30 -5.90 19.26 7.28
N GLU A 31 -6.62 19.01 8.37
CA GLU A 31 -7.00 17.65 8.77
C GLU A 31 -7.88 16.97 7.72
N ALA A 32 -8.84 17.70 7.13
CA ALA A 32 -9.69 17.21 6.05
C ALA A 32 -8.88 16.88 4.78
N THR A 33 -7.95 17.77 4.40
CA THR A 33 -7.07 17.59 3.24
C THR A 33 -6.17 16.36 3.41
N LEU A 34 -5.56 16.21 4.58
CA LEU A 34 -4.75 15.03 4.93
C LEU A 34 -5.60 13.75 4.89
N LYS A 35 -6.77 13.75 5.53
CA LYS A 35 -7.71 12.61 5.52
C LYS A 35 -8.17 12.24 4.11
N HIS A 36 -8.34 13.22 3.21
CA HIS A 36 -8.72 12.97 1.82
C HIS A 36 -7.57 12.32 1.03
N GLY A 37 -6.34 12.81 1.19
CA GLY A 37 -5.15 12.23 0.58
C GLY A 37 -4.92 10.77 0.97
N PHE A 38 -5.04 10.44 2.27
CA PHE A 38 -4.92 9.06 2.74
C PHE A 38 -6.00 8.12 2.18
N ARG A 39 -7.27 8.58 2.13
CA ARG A 39 -8.39 7.78 1.58
C ARG A 39 -8.21 7.48 0.09
N LYS A 40 -7.85 8.49 -0.71
CA LYS A 40 -7.63 8.34 -2.15
C LYS A 40 -6.47 7.37 -2.44
N ARG A 41 -5.36 7.48 -1.69
CA ARG A 41 -4.22 6.57 -1.84
C ARG A 41 -4.57 5.12 -1.47
N ARG A 42 -5.30 4.91 -0.37
CA ARG A 42 -5.77 3.58 0.03
C ARG A 42 -6.67 2.95 -1.04
N LEU A 43 -7.65 3.71 -1.56
CA LEU A 43 -8.55 3.23 -2.62
C LEU A 43 -7.81 2.82 -3.89
N LEU A 44 -6.83 3.64 -4.32
CA LEU A 44 -6.01 3.32 -5.48
C LEU A 44 -5.22 2.02 -5.26
N LEU A 45 -4.54 1.87 -4.12
CA LEU A 45 -3.79 0.66 -3.81
C LEU A 45 -4.69 -0.59 -3.77
N THR A 46 -5.88 -0.50 -3.16
CA THR A 46 -6.83 -1.61 -3.13
C THR A 46 -7.37 -1.96 -4.51
N ALA A 47 -7.65 -0.96 -5.36
CA ALA A 47 -8.10 -1.20 -6.72
C ALA A 47 -7.01 -1.86 -7.58
N THR A 48 -5.77 -1.39 -7.45
CA THR A 48 -4.60 -2.00 -8.12
C THR A 48 -4.37 -3.44 -7.64
N ALA A 49 -4.52 -3.70 -6.33
CA ALA A 49 -4.42 -5.06 -5.79
C ALA A 49 -5.50 -5.98 -6.39
N GLY A 50 -6.74 -5.51 -6.43
CA GLY A 50 -7.84 -6.25 -7.05
C GLY A 50 -7.58 -6.57 -8.53
N LEU A 51 -7.06 -5.59 -9.29
CA LEU A 51 -6.72 -5.81 -10.70
C LEU A 51 -5.65 -6.91 -10.87
N ILE A 52 -4.64 -6.92 -10.00
CA ILE A 52 -3.55 -7.89 -10.07
C ILE A 52 -4.00 -9.29 -9.65
N VAL A 53 -4.91 -9.41 -8.69
CA VAL A 53 -5.57 -10.69 -8.39
C VAL A 53 -6.30 -11.21 -9.63
N VAL A 54 -7.08 -10.35 -10.30
CA VAL A 54 -7.81 -10.74 -11.52
C VAL A 54 -6.84 -11.14 -12.63
N THR A 55 -5.76 -10.38 -12.85
CA THR A 55 -4.73 -10.72 -13.84
C THR A 55 -4.03 -12.04 -13.51
N GLY A 56 -3.65 -12.26 -12.24
CA GLY A 56 -3.02 -13.51 -11.80
C GLY A 56 -3.90 -14.72 -12.00
N LEU A 57 -5.20 -14.61 -11.68
CA LEU A 57 -6.17 -15.65 -11.97
C LEU A 57 -6.29 -15.91 -13.48
N LEU A 58 -6.36 -14.84 -14.30
CA LEU A 58 -6.46 -14.98 -15.75
C LEU A 58 -5.25 -15.71 -16.35
N VAL A 59 -4.04 -15.36 -15.90
CA VAL A 59 -2.79 -16.03 -16.31
C VAL A 59 -2.81 -17.49 -15.88
N HIS A 60 -3.14 -17.76 -14.61
CA HIS A 60 -3.20 -19.13 -14.09
C HIS A 60 -4.14 -20.03 -14.91
N PHE A 61 -5.29 -19.50 -15.35
CA PHE A 61 -6.21 -20.25 -16.21
C PHE A 61 -5.78 -20.34 -17.67
N SER A 62 -4.88 -19.47 -18.15
CA SER A 62 -4.51 -19.36 -19.57
C SER A 62 -3.16 -19.98 -19.92
N THR A 63 -2.29 -20.23 -18.94
CA THR A 63 -0.92 -20.69 -19.16
C THR A 63 -0.59 -21.93 -18.36
N THR A 64 0.14 -22.87 -18.96
CA THR A 64 0.67 -24.07 -18.31
C THR A 64 2.18 -24.19 -18.51
N GLY A 65 2.87 -24.77 -17.54
CA GLY A 65 4.32 -24.99 -17.57
C GLY A 65 5.15 -23.86 -16.94
N ILE A 66 6.47 -24.03 -16.98
CA ILE A 66 7.46 -23.23 -16.22
C ILE A 66 7.28 -21.72 -16.39
N VAL A 67 6.94 -21.25 -17.59
CA VAL A 67 6.73 -19.82 -17.85
C VAL A 67 5.47 -19.32 -17.16
N GLY A 68 4.40 -20.11 -17.16
CA GLY A 68 3.16 -19.79 -16.46
C GLY A 68 3.36 -19.73 -14.95
N ASP A 69 4.13 -20.68 -14.40
CA ASP A 69 4.48 -20.73 -12.98
C ASP A 69 5.27 -19.47 -12.58
N PHE A 70 6.33 -19.14 -13.33
CA PHE A 70 7.15 -17.94 -13.09
C PHE A 70 6.31 -16.64 -13.14
N VAL A 71 5.42 -16.50 -14.13
CA VAL A 71 4.57 -15.30 -14.24
C VAL A 71 3.56 -15.27 -13.09
N GLY A 72 3.00 -16.41 -12.71
CA GLY A 72 2.12 -16.54 -11.55
C GLY A 72 2.79 -16.08 -10.26
N ASP A 73 4.02 -16.53 -10.01
CA ASP A 73 4.80 -16.17 -8.83
C ASP A 73 5.18 -14.69 -8.81
N ALA A 74 5.56 -14.13 -9.96
CA ALA A 74 5.80 -12.70 -10.07
C ALA A 74 4.54 -11.89 -9.73
N LEU A 75 3.37 -12.29 -10.22
CA LEU A 75 2.09 -11.64 -9.91
C LEU A 75 1.69 -11.80 -8.44
N TYR A 76 1.97 -12.96 -7.84
CA TYR A 76 1.78 -13.18 -6.40
C TYR A 76 2.66 -12.23 -5.56
N ALA A 77 3.94 -12.09 -5.89
CA ALA A 77 4.83 -11.13 -5.24
C ALA A 77 4.33 -9.68 -5.33
N VAL A 78 3.80 -9.30 -6.49
CA VAL A 78 3.18 -7.98 -6.68
C VAL A 78 1.96 -7.82 -5.76
N LEU A 79 1.12 -8.84 -5.64
CA LEU A 79 -0.03 -8.82 -4.73
C LEU A 79 0.42 -8.62 -3.27
N VAL A 80 1.44 -9.36 -2.82
CA VAL A 80 2.01 -9.22 -1.48
C VAL A 80 2.50 -7.78 -1.25
N TYR A 81 3.26 -7.23 -2.19
CA TYR A 81 3.72 -5.83 -2.12
C TYR A 81 2.55 -4.84 -1.98
N LEU A 82 1.46 -5.04 -2.71
CA LEU A 82 0.30 -4.14 -2.64
C LEU A 82 -0.45 -4.27 -1.32
N VAL A 83 -0.64 -5.48 -0.80
CA VAL A 83 -1.23 -5.71 0.53
C VAL A 83 -0.39 -5.00 1.59
N LEU A 84 0.93 -5.19 1.58
CA LEU A 84 1.83 -4.51 2.51
C LEU A 84 1.81 -2.99 2.31
N SER A 85 1.66 -2.48 1.09
CA SER A 85 1.53 -1.05 0.82
C SER A 85 0.25 -0.45 1.41
N VAL A 86 -0.86 -1.20 1.43
CA VAL A 86 -2.12 -0.78 2.07
C VAL A 86 -1.96 -0.75 3.59
N VAL A 87 -1.34 -1.78 4.17
CA VAL A 87 -1.07 -1.89 5.62
C VAL A 87 -0.10 -0.81 6.07
N PHE A 88 0.99 -0.62 5.32
CA PHE A 88 2.09 0.29 5.64
C PHE A 88 2.08 1.55 4.78
N VAL A 89 0.91 2.19 4.65
CA VAL A 89 0.73 3.42 3.85
C VAL A 89 1.74 4.53 4.19
N ARG A 90 2.27 4.59 5.41
CA ARG A 90 3.21 5.64 5.84
C ARG A 90 4.69 5.29 5.65
N ARG A 91 5.02 4.10 5.16
CA ARG A 91 6.41 3.67 4.97
C ARG A 91 6.90 3.99 3.55
N PRO A 92 8.21 4.26 3.39
CA PRO A 92 8.79 4.43 2.05
C PRO A 92 8.65 3.13 1.25
N SER A 93 8.41 3.27 -0.06
CA SER A 93 8.14 2.16 -0.98
C SER A 93 9.20 1.07 -0.94
N TRP A 94 10.48 1.46 -0.84
CA TRP A 94 11.58 0.50 -0.78
C TRP A 94 11.53 -0.42 0.46
N GLN A 95 11.08 0.08 1.61
CA GLN A 95 10.92 -0.75 2.82
C GLN A 95 9.81 -1.78 2.64
N VAL A 96 8.73 -1.38 1.97
CA VAL A 96 7.62 -2.28 1.64
C VAL A 96 8.05 -3.33 0.61
N ALA A 97 8.88 -2.94 -0.37
CA ALA A 97 9.46 -3.85 -1.35
C ALA A 97 10.34 -4.92 -0.69
N VAL A 98 11.27 -4.50 0.17
CA VAL A 98 12.13 -5.43 0.93
C VAL A 98 11.28 -6.36 1.81
N ALA A 99 10.28 -5.84 2.50
CA ALA A 99 9.39 -6.65 3.32
C ALA A 99 8.60 -7.68 2.50
N ALA A 100 8.14 -7.32 1.30
CA ALA A 100 7.44 -8.23 0.40
C ALA A 100 8.37 -9.37 -0.07
N ILE A 101 9.58 -9.05 -0.52
CA ILE A 101 10.56 -10.06 -0.95
C ILE A 101 10.91 -11.00 0.21
N LEU A 102 11.18 -10.45 1.40
CA LEU A 102 11.51 -11.26 2.57
C LEU A 102 10.35 -12.16 3.00
N LEU A 103 9.11 -11.67 2.92
CA LEU A 103 7.93 -12.45 3.25
C LEU A 103 7.75 -13.61 2.27
N CYS A 104 7.83 -13.35 0.96
CA CYS A 104 7.76 -14.40 -0.06
C CYS A 104 8.90 -15.42 0.11
N ALA A 105 10.14 -14.97 0.31
CA ALA A 105 11.28 -15.85 0.53
C ALA A 105 11.13 -16.69 1.82
N ALA A 106 10.56 -16.12 2.89
CA ALA A 106 10.30 -16.84 4.13
C ALA A 106 9.25 -17.94 3.94
N LEU A 107 8.18 -17.67 3.19
CA LEU A 107 7.17 -18.68 2.84
C LEU A 107 7.78 -19.80 1.99
N GLU A 108 8.64 -19.44 1.05
CA GLU A 108 9.33 -20.40 0.18
C GLU A 108 10.28 -21.30 0.98
N VAL A 109 11.10 -20.73 1.86
CA VAL A 109 11.96 -21.50 2.78
C VAL A 109 11.14 -22.32 3.78
N PHE A 110 9.98 -21.83 4.21
CA PHE A 110 9.09 -22.55 5.12
C PHE A 110 8.58 -23.87 4.51
N GLN A 111 8.49 -23.98 3.18
CA GLN A 111 8.13 -25.22 2.51
C GLN A 111 9.17 -26.33 2.70
N LEU A 112 10.44 -26.01 2.96
CA LEU A 112 11.46 -27.01 3.30
C LEU A 112 11.17 -27.75 4.62
N THR A 113 10.29 -27.22 5.46
CA THR A 113 9.88 -27.88 6.71
C THR A 113 8.82 -28.97 6.50
N GLY A 114 8.17 -29.01 5.34
CA GLY A 114 7.01 -29.89 5.07
C GLY A 114 5.71 -29.48 5.79
N LEU A 115 5.75 -28.52 6.71
CA LEU A 115 4.58 -28.03 7.45
C LEU A 115 3.50 -27.42 6.54
N PRO A 116 3.83 -26.64 5.48
CA PRO A 116 2.81 -26.14 4.55
C PRO A 116 1.93 -27.24 3.98
N THR A 117 2.55 -28.34 3.56
CA THR A 117 1.86 -29.49 2.99
C THR A 117 0.84 -30.06 3.99
N SER A 118 1.24 -30.27 5.25
CA SER A 118 0.31 -30.73 6.29
C SER A 118 -0.82 -29.74 6.58
N LEU A 119 -0.57 -28.43 6.51
CA LEU A 119 -1.61 -27.40 6.67
C LEU A 119 -2.60 -27.41 5.49
N THR A 120 -2.13 -27.68 4.27
CA THR A 120 -3.01 -27.78 3.10
C THR A 120 -3.96 -28.97 3.17
N GLU A 121 -3.57 -30.06 3.84
CA GLU A 121 -4.43 -31.22 4.09
C GLU A 121 -5.58 -30.89 5.07
N LEU A 122 -5.34 -29.96 6.01
CA LEU A 122 -6.37 -29.47 6.93
C LEU A 122 -7.29 -28.44 6.27
N PHE A 123 -6.75 -27.58 5.41
CA PHE A 123 -7.51 -26.55 4.72
C PHE A 123 -6.91 -26.23 3.35
N ALA A 124 -7.55 -26.76 2.31
CA ALA A 124 -7.09 -26.66 0.92
C ALA A 124 -6.70 -25.25 0.43
N PRO A 125 -7.36 -24.15 0.85
CA PRO A 125 -6.96 -22.80 0.45
C PRO A 125 -5.55 -22.39 0.87
N PHE A 126 -4.95 -23.01 1.90
CA PHE A 126 -3.58 -22.69 2.30
C PHE A 126 -2.55 -22.97 1.20
N ARG A 127 -2.87 -23.84 0.24
CA ARG A 127 -2.03 -24.09 -0.94
C ARG A 127 -1.73 -22.82 -1.73
N TYR A 128 -2.68 -21.89 -1.82
CA TYR A 128 -2.50 -20.63 -2.55
C TYR A 128 -1.79 -19.57 -1.73
N LEU A 129 -1.74 -19.72 -0.40
CA LEU A 129 -1.09 -18.77 0.50
C LEU A 129 0.36 -19.16 0.79
N LEU A 130 0.62 -20.44 1.05
CA LEU A 130 1.90 -20.96 1.53
C LEU A 130 2.74 -21.62 0.42
N GLY A 131 2.12 -22.03 -0.68
CA GLY A 131 2.74 -22.94 -1.65
C GLY A 131 2.92 -24.35 -1.07
N THR A 132 3.52 -25.25 -1.84
CA THR A 132 3.66 -26.68 -1.48
C THR A 132 5.06 -27.23 -1.67
N THR A 133 5.90 -26.61 -2.50
CA THR A 133 7.18 -27.19 -2.93
C THR A 133 8.17 -26.09 -3.24
N PHE A 134 9.33 -26.14 -2.58
CA PHE A 134 10.38 -25.15 -2.75
C PHE A 134 10.93 -25.15 -4.18
N ASN A 135 11.02 -23.98 -4.79
CA ASN A 135 11.64 -23.71 -6.08
C ASN A 135 12.46 -22.42 -6.05
N ALA A 136 13.76 -22.55 -6.34
CA ALA A 136 14.68 -21.41 -6.32
C ALA A 136 14.36 -20.36 -7.41
N LEU A 137 13.68 -20.74 -8.51
CA LEU A 137 13.27 -19.80 -9.54
C LEU A 137 12.20 -18.82 -9.03
N ASP A 138 11.41 -19.22 -8.05
CA ASP A 138 10.31 -18.42 -7.50
C ASP A 138 10.89 -17.20 -6.77
N LEU A 139 12.06 -17.34 -6.13
CA LEU A 139 12.80 -16.20 -5.56
C LEU A 139 13.14 -15.12 -6.59
N VAL A 140 13.50 -15.54 -7.81
CA VAL A 140 13.78 -14.62 -8.92
C VAL A 140 12.50 -13.98 -9.41
N ALA A 141 11.43 -14.77 -9.58
CA ALA A 141 10.11 -14.27 -9.94
C ALA A 141 9.61 -13.21 -8.94
N TYR A 142 9.78 -13.47 -7.64
CA TYR A 142 9.40 -12.55 -6.57
C TYR A 142 10.18 -11.24 -6.63
N ALA A 143 11.49 -11.30 -6.83
CA ALA A 143 12.30 -10.10 -6.99
C ALA A 143 11.84 -9.29 -8.21
N VAL A 144 11.63 -9.93 -9.36
CA VAL A 144 11.16 -9.27 -10.60
C VAL A 144 9.80 -8.62 -10.39
N GLY A 145 8.84 -9.33 -9.81
CA GLY A 145 7.50 -8.83 -9.54
C GLY A 145 7.51 -7.61 -8.62
N VAL A 146 8.20 -7.70 -7.48
CA VAL A 146 8.28 -6.58 -6.53
C VAL A 146 8.99 -5.37 -7.13
N LEU A 147 10.08 -5.57 -7.88
CA LEU A 147 10.80 -4.47 -8.53
C LEU A 147 9.94 -3.78 -9.58
N ALA A 148 9.19 -4.54 -10.39
CA ALA A 148 8.25 -3.98 -11.37
C ALA A 148 7.16 -3.15 -10.67
N ALA A 149 6.56 -3.68 -9.59
CA ALA A 149 5.53 -2.97 -8.82
C ALA A 149 6.08 -1.68 -8.18
N THR A 150 7.28 -1.75 -7.62
CA THR A 150 7.97 -0.61 -7.02
C THR A 150 8.25 0.45 -8.08
N GLY A 151 8.79 0.06 -9.24
CA GLY A 151 9.07 0.96 -10.35
C GLY A 151 7.82 1.67 -10.88
N VAL A 152 6.69 0.98 -10.99
CA VAL A 152 5.41 1.60 -11.36
C VAL A 152 4.92 2.57 -10.28
N SER A 153 5.09 2.21 -9.01
CA SER A 153 4.70 3.05 -7.87
C SER A 153 5.52 4.33 -7.78
N THR A 154 6.83 4.25 -8.01
CA THR A 154 7.75 5.40 -7.99
C THR A 154 7.62 6.24 -9.26
N TRP A 155 7.39 5.64 -10.43
CA TRP A 155 7.14 6.41 -11.66
C TRP A 155 5.89 7.31 -11.55
N ARG A 156 4.89 6.89 -10.76
CA ARG A 156 3.69 7.70 -10.46
C ARG A 156 3.91 8.82 -9.44
N GLN A 157 5.03 8.80 -8.72
CA GLN A 157 5.40 9.78 -7.70
C GLN A 157 6.86 10.15 -7.95
N PRO A 158 7.18 11.03 -8.93
CA PRO A 158 8.50 11.64 -8.93
C PRO A 158 8.66 12.34 -7.57
N ASP A 159 9.67 11.92 -6.81
CA ASP A 159 10.01 12.45 -5.49
C ASP A 159 10.18 13.98 -5.49
#